data_AF-A0A7T9CCI5-F1
#
_entry.id   AF-A0A7T9CCI5-F1
#
_cell.length_a   1.000
_cell.length_b   1.000
_cell.length_c   1.000
_cell.angle_alpha   90.00
_cell.angle_beta   90.00
_cell.angle_gamma   90.00
#
_symmetry.space_group_name_H-M   'P 1'
#
loop_
_entity.id
_entity.type
_entity.pdbx_description
1 polymer ?
#
loop_
_entity_poly.entity_id
_entity_poly.type
_entity_poly.pdbx_seq_one_letter_code
_entity_poly.pdbx_strand_id
1 'polypeptide(L)'
;MTGQTRTSYSREEIVLSIAIPMFCFGGTALGILLEDLGYIEDAGLFFWGCLVGAFLLAYLAWGKPRKDIVSLLAPMYAFIIFFATWEMKPTVILQLLFGISLTVLVVRLNRRFSTPPVKEQEEDPMEKYLYDYLHRITPFFRGIDRETAHSIASVVLSYKFELYPKVVASAGTAISRLSGEGAIAVARKAVTIIRDRAVKLDQSDVKAYSALAFGPGEEQYLAIIIPADQIMNRDDYVLDNAIVLAYGIAYLCSPDDGQMLDEHQNFIIQILSSYKEQMGR
;
A
#
# COMPACT_ATOMS: atom_id res chain seq x y z
N MET A 1 26.10 -10.16 1.77
CA MET A 1 26.40 -9.59 3.11
C MET A 1 25.07 -9.22 3.74
N THR A 2 24.67 -9.94 4.78
CA THR A 2 23.40 -9.78 5.49
C THR A 2 23.44 -8.50 6.33
N GLY A 3 22.78 -7.46 5.84
CA GLY A 3 22.55 -6.22 6.59
C GLY A 3 21.63 -6.50 7.76
N GLN A 4 22.22 -6.73 8.93
CA GLN A 4 21.52 -6.87 10.19
C GLN A 4 21.05 -5.47 10.62
N THR A 5 19.86 -5.06 10.18
CA THR A 5 19.17 -3.87 10.68
C THR A 5 18.82 -4.11 12.14
N ARG A 6 19.67 -3.64 13.06
CA ARG A 6 19.33 -3.55 14.48
C ARG A 6 18.11 -2.63 14.58
N THR A 7 16.95 -3.20 14.88
CA THR A 7 15.78 -2.44 15.31
C THR A 7 16.18 -1.66 16.57
N SER A 8 16.36 -0.35 16.42
CA SER A 8 16.60 0.53 17.56
C SER A 8 15.30 0.67 18.33
N TYR A 9 15.09 -0.20 19.34
CA TYR A 9 13.98 -0.04 20.29
C TYR A 9 14.08 1.33 20.96
N SER A 10 12.99 2.08 20.99
CA SER A 10 12.95 3.35 21.72
C SER A 10 13.20 3.08 23.21
N ARG A 11 13.87 4.02 23.91
CA ARG A 11 14.16 3.88 25.36
C ARG A 11 12.90 3.61 26.17
N GLU A 12 11.78 4.22 25.78
CA GLU A 12 10.48 4.05 26.42
C GLU A 12 9.97 2.61 26.31
N GLU A 13 10.12 1.97 25.14
CA GLU A 13 9.67 0.59 24.92
C GLU A 13 10.48 -0.42 25.75
N ILE A 14 11.79 -0.19 25.88
CA ILE A 14 12.66 -1.02 26.71
C ILE A 14 12.27 -0.89 28.18
N VAL A 15 12.06 0.35 28.65
CA VAL A 15 11.64 0.61 30.03
C VAL A 15 10.28 -0.01 30.31
N LEU A 16 9.29 0.16 29.43
CA LEU A 16 7.96 -0.45 29.55
C LEU A 16 8.03 -1.99 29.54
N SER A 17 8.84 -2.58 28.67
CA SER A 17 8.99 -4.04 28.58
C SER A 17 9.59 -4.66 29.83
N ILE A 18 10.48 -3.94 30.53
CA ILE A 18 11.08 -4.38 31.80
C ILE A 18 10.14 -4.07 32.98
N ALA A 19 9.42 -2.95 32.92
CA ALA A 19 8.49 -2.54 33.96
C ALA A 19 7.35 -3.55 34.16
N ILE A 20 6.81 -4.12 33.09
CA ILE A 20 5.69 -5.08 33.15
C ILE A 20 5.99 -6.28 34.07
N PRO A 21 7.04 -7.10 33.83
CA PRO A 21 7.38 -8.21 34.73
C PRO A 21 7.82 -7.70 36.12
N MET A 22 8.49 -6.55 36.20
CA MET A 22 8.89 -5.96 37.49
C MET A 22 7.67 -5.66 38.36
N PHE A 23 6.61 -5.06 37.82
CA PHE A 23 5.38 -4.78 38.57
C PHE A 23 4.62 -6.05 38.94
N CYS A 24 4.58 -7.06 38.07
CA CYS A 24 3.90 -8.32 38.37
C CYS A 24 4.61 -9.09 39.49
N PHE A 25 5.90 -9.39 39.33
CA PHE A 25 6.64 -10.18 40.33
C PHE A 25 6.99 -9.36 41.57
N GLY A 26 7.30 -8.07 41.41
CA GLY A 26 7.57 -7.16 42.51
C GLY A 26 6.33 -6.89 43.35
N GLY A 27 5.16 -6.75 42.72
CA GLY A 27 3.88 -6.63 43.44
C GLY A 27 3.57 -7.87 44.27
N THR A 28 3.71 -9.07 43.70
CA THR A 28 3.51 -10.32 44.43
C THR A 28 4.52 -10.51 45.57
N ALA A 29 5.81 -10.22 45.34
CA ALA A 29 6.82 -10.30 46.38
C ALA A 29 6.57 -9.30 47.52
N LEU A 30 6.13 -8.10 47.19
CA LEU A 30 5.74 -7.09 48.19
C LEU A 30 4.51 -7.56 48.99
N GLY A 31 3.53 -8.19 48.34
CA GLY A 31 2.37 -8.79 49.02
C GLY A 31 2.78 -9.83 50.06
N ILE A 32 3.69 -10.74 49.71
CA ILE A 32 4.23 -11.77 50.63
C ILE A 32 4.96 -11.12 51.81
N LEU A 33 5.77 -10.10 51.55
CA LEU A 33 6.50 -9.39 52.60
C LEU A 33 5.57 -8.63 53.54
N LEU A 34 4.49 -8.04 53.03
CA LEU A 34 3.48 -7.35 53.84
C LEU A 34 2.65 -8.33 54.69
N GLU A 35 2.40 -9.54 54.20
CA GLU A 35 1.81 -10.62 54.99
C GLU A 35 2.74 -11.07 56.11
N ASP A 36 4.03 -11.28 55.83
CA ASP A 36 5.04 -11.69 56.82
C ASP A 36 5.23 -10.63 57.93
N LEU A 37 5.10 -9.35 57.59
CA LEU A 37 5.10 -8.24 58.54
C LEU A 37 3.77 -8.03 59.28
N GLY A 38 2.72 -8.78 58.93
CA GLY A 38 1.40 -8.70 59.55
C GLY A 38 0.57 -7.47 59.18
N TYR A 39 0.90 -6.77 58.08
CA TYR A 39 0.12 -5.64 57.59
C TYR A 39 -1.09 -6.03 56.75
N ILE A 40 -1.08 -7.24 56.17
CA ILE A 40 -2.15 -7.78 55.32
C ILE A 40 -2.46 -9.21 55.78
N GLU A 41 -3.73 -9.61 55.72
CA GLU A 41 -4.19 -10.95 56.13
C GLU A 41 -3.89 -12.07 55.12
N ASP A 42 -3.78 -11.74 53.82
CA ASP A 42 -3.56 -12.69 52.73
C ASP A 42 -2.87 -11.99 51.53
N ALA A 43 -1.64 -12.40 51.18
CA ALA A 43 -0.91 -11.87 50.03
C ALA A 43 -1.62 -12.13 48.70
N GLY A 44 -2.49 -13.14 48.63
CA GLY A 44 -3.31 -13.44 47.46
C GLY A 44 -4.24 -12.29 47.05
N LEU A 45 -4.66 -11.45 48.01
CA LEU A 45 -5.50 -10.28 47.75
C LEU A 45 -4.72 -9.09 47.18
N PHE A 46 -3.39 -9.12 47.23
CA PHE A 46 -2.53 -8.04 46.75
C PHE A 46 -2.15 -8.19 45.25
N PHE A 47 -3.15 -8.29 44.37
CA PHE A 47 -2.96 -8.51 42.93
C PHE A 47 -2.73 -7.21 42.11
N TRP A 48 -2.61 -6.06 42.77
CA TRP A 48 -2.47 -4.75 42.11
C TRP A 48 -1.28 -4.66 41.15
N GLY A 49 -0.17 -5.34 41.44
CA GLY A 49 0.99 -5.40 40.55
C GLY A 49 0.69 -6.10 39.21
N CYS A 50 -0.14 -7.13 39.23
CA CYS A 50 -0.60 -7.83 38.02
C CYS A 50 -1.56 -6.96 37.20
N LEU A 51 -2.44 -6.20 37.86
CA LEU A 51 -3.36 -5.29 37.19
C LEU A 51 -2.60 -4.17 36.48
N VAL A 52 -1.68 -3.51 37.17
CA VAL A 52 -0.82 -2.46 36.58
C VAL A 52 0.01 -3.03 35.42
N GLY A 53 0.60 -4.22 35.58
CA GLY A 53 1.34 -4.89 34.51
C GLY A 53 0.49 -5.14 33.26
N ALA A 54 -0.78 -5.53 33.41
CA ALA A 54 -1.68 -5.75 32.29
C ALA A 54 -2.02 -4.45 31.54
N PHE A 55 -2.24 -3.34 32.25
CA PHE A 55 -2.46 -2.02 31.63
C PHE A 55 -1.22 -1.50 30.90
N LEU A 56 -0.03 -1.68 31.49
CA LEU A 56 1.23 -1.33 30.84
C LEU A 56 1.48 -2.17 29.58
N LEU A 57 1.15 -3.46 29.59
CA LEU A 57 1.21 -4.32 28.40
C LEU A 57 0.26 -3.85 27.30
N ALA A 58 -0.98 -3.50 27.64
CA ALA A 58 -1.94 -2.97 26.66
C ALA A 58 -1.48 -1.65 26.07
N TYR A 59 -0.92 -0.76 26.90
CA TYR A 59 -0.33 0.50 26.45
C TYR A 59 0.84 0.26 25.48
N LEU A 60 1.75 -0.65 25.83
CA LEU A 60 2.86 -1.04 24.97
C LEU A 60 2.37 -1.65 23.65
N ALA A 61 1.32 -2.48 23.68
CA ALA A 61 0.72 -3.08 22.49
C ALA A 61 0.01 -2.07 21.58
N TRP A 62 -0.53 -0.98 22.16
CA TRP A 62 -1.18 0.09 21.38
C TRP A 62 -0.19 0.88 20.52
N GLY A 63 1.03 1.10 21.02
CA GLY A 63 2.08 1.82 20.30
C GLY A 63 2.80 1.02 19.20
N LYS A 64 2.55 -0.30 19.09
CA LYS A 64 3.23 -1.16 18.11
C LYS A 64 2.58 -1.09 16.72
N PRO A 65 3.37 -1.23 15.63
CA PRO A 65 2.87 -1.14 14.25
C PRO A 65 1.88 -2.25 13.89
N ARG A 66 2.01 -3.42 14.51
CA ARG A 66 1.03 -4.51 14.43
C ARG A 66 0.39 -4.70 15.80
N LYS A 67 -0.93 -4.51 15.87
CA LYS A 67 -1.69 -4.63 17.12
C LYS A 67 -1.87 -6.10 17.49
N ASP A 68 -1.28 -6.52 18.62
CA ASP A 68 -1.57 -7.82 19.21
C ASP A 68 -2.85 -7.73 20.05
N ILE A 69 -3.95 -8.26 19.52
CA ILE A 69 -5.27 -8.23 20.15
C ILE A 69 -5.23 -8.86 21.55
N VAL A 70 -4.44 -9.93 21.72
CA VAL A 70 -4.34 -10.64 23.00
C VAL A 70 -3.71 -9.76 24.08
N SER A 71 -2.63 -9.04 23.72
CA SER A 71 -1.95 -8.11 24.63
C SER A 71 -2.80 -6.86 24.92
N LEU A 72 -3.60 -6.39 23.95
CA LEU A 72 -4.55 -5.28 24.15
C LEU A 72 -5.69 -5.64 25.11
N LEU A 73 -6.12 -6.90 25.11
CA LEU A 73 -7.18 -7.40 25.98
C LEU A 73 -6.66 -7.87 27.36
N ALA A 74 -5.35 -7.78 27.62
CA ALA A 74 -4.77 -8.17 28.91
C ALA A 74 -5.45 -7.52 30.14
N PRO A 75 -5.83 -6.23 30.14
CA PRO A 75 -6.57 -5.63 31.26
C PRO A 75 -7.94 -6.25 31.49
N MET A 76 -8.64 -6.64 30.41
CA MET A 76 -9.91 -7.33 30.49
C MET A 76 -9.74 -8.72 31.13
N TYR A 77 -8.70 -9.46 30.73
CA TYR A 77 -8.39 -10.76 31.34
C TYR A 77 -8.01 -10.63 32.81
N ALA A 78 -7.22 -9.61 33.18
CA ALA A 78 -6.91 -9.32 34.58
C ALA A 78 -8.19 -9.07 35.39
N PHE A 79 -9.12 -8.29 34.84
CA PHE A 79 -10.41 -8.03 35.51
C PHE A 79 -11.24 -9.31 35.65
N ILE A 80 -11.33 -10.15 34.63
CA ILE A 80 -12.07 -11.41 34.70
C ILE A 80 -11.45 -12.34 35.76
N ILE A 81 -10.13 -12.49 35.76
CA ILE A 81 -9.43 -13.45 36.63
C ILE A 81 -9.44 -13.00 38.10
N PHE A 82 -9.31 -11.71 38.38
CA PHE A 82 -9.20 -11.21 39.75
C PHE A 82 -10.52 -10.64 40.32
N PHE A 83 -11.43 -10.17 39.46
CA PHE A 83 -12.71 -9.58 39.88
C PHE A 83 -13.94 -10.37 39.48
N ALA A 84 -13.94 -11.29 38.51
CA ALA A 84 -15.16 -12.04 38.16
C ALA A 84 -15.29 -13.36 38.93
N THR A 85 -14.20 -13.89 39.48
CA THR A 85 -14.19 -15.14 40.26
C THR A 85 -14.52 -14.88 41.73
N TRP A 86 -15.69 -14.30 42.03
CA TRP A 86 -16.09 -13.94 43.40
C TRP A 86 -16.14 -15.14 44.36
N GLU A 87 -16.30 -16.35 43.84
CA GLU A 87 -16.34 -17.59 44.62
C GLU A 87 -14.95 -18.13 45.00
N MET A 88 -13.88 -17.71 44.30
CA MET A 88 -12.51 -18.18 44.53
C MET A 88 -11.59 -17.00 44.89
N LYS A 89 -11.05 -17.01 46.11
CA LYS A 89 -10.05 -16.03 46.52
C LYS A 89 -8.80 -16.15 45.63
N PRO A 90 -8.30 -15.03 45.06
CA PRO A 90 -7.06 -15.06 44.30
C PRO A 90 -5.91 -15.55 45.18
N THR A 91 -5.09 -16.46 44.66
CA THR A 91 -3.94 -17.01 45.36
C THR A 91 -2.63 -16.43 44.83
N VAL A 92 -1.58 -16.49 45.64
CA VAL A 92 -0.22 -16.12 45.21
C VAL A 92 0.21 -16.92 43.97
N ILE A 93 -0.16 -18.21 43.89
CA ILE A 93 0.12 -19.07 42.73
C ILE A 93 -0.55 -18.51 41.47
N LEU A 94 -1.81 -18.09 41.56
CA LEU A 94 -2.54 -17.48 40.44
C LEU A 94 -1.87 -16.19 39.97
N GLN A 95 -1.43 -15.33 40.89
CA GLN A 95 -0.68 -14.11 40.54
C GLN A 95 0.64 -14.42 39.82
N LEU A 96 1.39 -15.42 40.29
CA LEU A 96 2.64 -15.84 39.64
C LEU A 96 2.40 -16.38 38.23
N LEU A 97 1.40 -17.24 38.05
CA LEU A 97 1.03 -17.76 36.73
C LEU A 97 0.59 -16.65 35.79
N PHE A 98 -0.18 -15.68 36.30
CA PHE A 98 -0.58 -14.52 35.52
C PHE A 98 0.62 -13.64 35.13
N GLY A 99 1.54 -13.38 36.05
CA GLY A 99 2.79 -12.65 35.77
C GLY A 99 3.69 -13.34 34.74
N ILE A 100 3.79 -14.67 34.79
CA ILE A 100 4.47 -15.47 33.76
C ILE A 100 3.78 -15.29 32.40
N SER A 101 2.45 -15.34 32.36
CA SER A 101 1.69 -15.15 31.12
C SER A 101 1.93 -13.77 30.50
N LEU A 102 1.94 -12.71 31.31
CA LEU A 102 2.24 -11.35 30.85
C LEU A 102 3.68 -11.24 30.33
N THR A 103 4.64 -11.89 31.00
CA THR A 103 6.04 -11.91 30.55
C THR A 103 6.18 -12.59 29.18
N VAL A 104 5.49 -13.72 28.97
CA VAL A 104 5.46 -14.40 27.66
C VAL A 104 4.83 -13.50 26.60
N LEU A 105 3.75 -12.79 26.93
CA LEU A 105 3.12 -11.84 26.01
C LEU A 105 4.03 -10.67 25.67
N VAL A 106 4.76 -10.09 26.63
CA VAL A 106 5.78 -9.04 26.37
C VAL A 106 6.85 -9.54 25.40
N VAL A 107 7.39 -10.74 25.64
CA VAL A 107 8.41 -11.33 24.76
C VAL A 107 7.84 -11.59 23.35
N ARG A 108 6.61 -12.11 23.27
CA ARG A 108 5.92 -12.34 21.99
C ARG A 108 5.65 -11.03 21.25
N LEU A 109 5.19 -10.00 21.95
CA LEU A 109 4.93 -8.66 21.42
C LEU A 109 6.21 -8.06 20.83
N ASN A 110 7.31 -8.13 21.59
CA ASN A 110 8.59 -7.61 21.11
C ASN A 110 9.17 -8.43 19.95
N ARG A 111 9.09 -9.76 19.98
CA ARG A 111 9.67 -10.60 18.90
C ARG A 111 8.84 -10.66 17.62
N ARG A 112 7.50 -10.65 17.71
CA ARG A 112 6.61 -10.84 16.54
C ARG A 112 5.99 -9.56 16.00
N PHE A 113 5.87 -8.52 16.82
CA PHE A 113 5.11 -7.32 16.48
C PHE A 113 5.95 -6.03 16.48
N SER A 114 7.24 -6.10 16.85
CA SER A 114 8.17 -4.95 16.75
C SER A 114 8.90 -4.85 15.42
N THR A 115 8.82 -5.89 14.58
CA THR A 115 9.19 -5.73 13.18
C THR A 115 8.03 -5.01 12.51
N PRO A 116 8.21 -3.79 11.95
CA PRO A 116 7.22 -3.29 11.00
C PRO A 116 7.01 -4.39 9.96
N PRO A 117 5.81 -4.55 9.38
CA PRO A 117 5.73 -5.31 8.15
C PRO A 117 6.85 -4.76 7.25
N VAL A 118 7.84 -5.59 6.94
CA VAL A 118 8.45 -5.46 5.63
C VAL A 118 7.23 -5.67 4.75
N LYS A 119 6.62 -4.57 4.30
CA LYS A 119 6.05 -4.60 2.98
C LYS A 119 7.26 -5.00 2.17
N GLU A 120 7.41 -6.30 1.94
CA GLU A 120 8.01 -6.70 0.69
C GLU A 120 7.14 -5.90 -0.28
N GLN A 121 7.71 -4.83 -0.83
CA GLN A 121 7.40 -4.54 -2.21
C GLN A 121 7.75 -5.85 -2.92
N GLU A 122 6.83 -6.82 -2.89
CA GLU A 122 6.45 -7.43 -4.14
C GLU A 122 6.17 -6.20 -5.00
N GLU A 123 7.17 -5.79 -5.79
CA GLU A 123 6.95 -4.91 -6.92
C GLU A 123 5.64 -5.41 -7.52
N ASP A 124 4.61 -4.56 -7.52
CA ASP A 124 3.33 -4.97 -8.10
C ASP A 124 3.67 -5.58 -9.46
N PRO A 125 3.30 -6.85 -9.74
CA PRO A 125 3.70 -7.49 -10.98
C PRO A 125 3.36 -6.63 -12.21
N MET A 126 2.36 -5.74 -12.09
CA MET A 126 1.99 -4.75 -13.10
C MET A 126 2.86 -3.48 -13.11
N GLU A 127 3.41 -3.06 -11.98
CA GLU A 127 4.41 -1.99 -11.92
C GLU A 127 5.69 -2.43 -12.64
N LYS A 128 6.19 -3.64 -12.35
CA LYS A 128 7.32 -4.23 -13.08
C LYS A 128 7.01 -4.39 -14.57
N TYR A 129 5.81 -4.86 -14.91
CA TYR A 129 5.34 -4.94 -16.30
C TYR A 129 5.43 -3.59 -17.02
N LEU A 130 4.96 -2.52 -16.36
CA LEU A 130 4.99 -1.19 -16.91
C LEU A 130 6.42 -0.73 -17.19
N TYR A 131 7.37 -0.95 -16.27
CA TYR A 131 8.78 -0.63 -16.52
C TYR A 131 9.40 -1.43 -17.66
N ASP A 132 9.12 -2.74 -17.74
CA ASP A 132 9.54 -3.58 -18.86
C ASP A 132 8.97 -3.07 -20.19
N TYR A 133 7.71 -2.65 -20.20
CA TYR A 133 7.05 -2.03 -21.34
C TYR A 133 7.71 -0.71 -21.75
N LEU A 134 7.95 0.21 -20.81
CA LEU A 134 8.62 1.49 -21.05
C LEU A 134 10.02 1.27 -21.66
N HIS A 135 10.76 0.30 -21.13
CA HIS A 135 12.07 -0.07 -21.67
C HIS A 135 11.97 -0.58 -23.11
N ARG A 136 10.99 -1.43 -23.41
CA ARG A 136 10.72 -1.96 -24.76
C ARG A 136 10.40 -0.86 -25.77
N ILE A 137 9.59 0.14 -25.40
CA ILE A 137 9.16 1.18 -26.35
C ILE A 137 10.17 2.34 -26.50
N THR A 138 11.09 2.49 -25.55
CA THR A 138 12.13 3.54 -25.52
C THR A 138 12.81 3.80 -26.88
N PRO A 139 13.36 2.80 -27.60
CA PRO A 139 14.08 3.06 -28.85
C PRO A 139 13.22 3.69 -29.96
N PHE A 140 11.90 3.49 -29.92
CA PHE A 140 11.00 3.98 -30.97
C PHE A 140 10.59 5.44 -30.81
N PHE A 141 10.61 5.96 -29.57
CA PHE A 141 10.03 7.27 -29.24
C PHE A 141 11.05 8.33 -28.80
N ARG A 142 12.34 7.97 -28.66
CA ARG A 142 13.43 8.90 -28.28
C ARG A 142 13.53 10.17 -29.14
N GLY A 143 12.98 10.16 -30.35
CA GLY A 143 13.02 11.31 -31.27
C GLY A 143 11.93 12.36 -31.03
N ILE A 144 11.00 12.16 -30.09
CA ILE A 144 9.94 13.14 -29.79
C ILE A 144 10.52 14.31 -29.00
N ASP A 145 10.25 15.54 -29.47
CA ASP A 145 10.70 16.75 -28.79
C ASP A 145 9.96 16.97 -27.46
N ARG A 146 10.61 17.72 -26.57
CA ARG A 146 10.11 17.94 -25.21
C ARG A 146 8.75 18.63 -25.17
N GLU A 147 8.48 19.57 -26.06
CA GLU A 147 7.22 20.30 -26.02
C GLU A 147 6.05 19.45 -26.53
N THR A 148 6.29 18.60 -27.53
CA THR A 148 5.33 17.57 -27.96
C THR A 148 5.10 16.57 -26.84
N ALA A 149 6.15 16.11 -26.17
CA ALA A 149 6.03 15.21 -25.03
C ALA A 149 5.23 15.83 -23.87
N HIS A 150 5.46 17.11 -23.56
CA HIS A 150 4.69 17.87 -22.56
C HIS A 150 3.20 17.96 -22.94
N SER A 151 2.90 18.19 -24.21
CA SER A 151 1.53 18.19 -24.70
C SER A 151 0.86 16.82 -24.52
N ILE A 152 1.59 15.72 -24.74
CA ILE A 152 1.11 14.35 -24.52
C ILE A 152 0.93 14.06 -23.02
N ALA A 153 1.85 14.49 -22.16
CA ALA A 153 1.72 14.38 -20.71
C ALA A 153 0.45 15.09 -20.22
N SER A 154 0.22 16.32 -20.72
CA SER A 154 -0.97 17.11 -20.45
C SER A 154 -2.26 16.42 -20.90
N VAL A 155 -2.26 15.70 -22.02
CA VAL A 155 -3.39 14.87 -22.47
C VAL A 155 -3.71 13.80 -21.45
N VAL A 156 -2.73 13.00 -21.03
CA VAL A 156 -2.93 11.87 -20.13
C VAL A 156 -3.40 12.33 -18.75
N LEU A 157 -2.71 13.32 -18.17
CA LEU A 157 -3.04 13.85 -16.85
C LEU A 157 -4.42 14.53 -16.85
N SER A 158 -4.72 15.34 -17.86
CA SER A 158 -6.04 16.00 -17.95
C SER A 158 -7.16 14.98 -18.16
N TYR A 159 -6.90 13.88 -18.88
CA TYR A 159 -7.87 12.81 -19.07
C TYR A 159 -8.17 12.09 -17.75
N LYS A 160 -7.11 11.75 -16.99
CA LYS A 160 -7.23 11.18 -15.65
C LYS A 160 -8.08 12.06 -14.71
N PHE A 161 -7.92 13.38 -14.80
CA PHE A 161 -8.69 14.33 -13.99
C PHE A 161 -10.04 14.74 -14.60
N GLU A 162 -10.48 14.06 -15.67
CA GLU A 162 -11.75 14.30 -16.35
C GLU A 162 -11.90 15.74 -16.88
N LEU A 163 -10.77 16.42 -17.14
CA LEU A 163 -10.73 17.77 -17.70
C LEU A 163 -10.80 17.72 -19.24
N TYR A 164 -11.91 17.19 -19.77
CA TYR A 164 -12.04 16.88 -21.20
C TYR A 164 -11.75 18.05 -22.16
N PRO A 165 -12.20 19.29 -21.91
CA PRO A 165 -11.84 20.43 -22.78
C PRO A 165 -10.32 20.64 -22.86
N LYS A 166 -9.59 20.43 -21.76
CA LYS A 166 -8.13 20.55 -21.71
C LYS A 166 -7.45 19.39 -22.43
N VAL A 167 -8.01 18.18 -22.37
CA VAL A 167 -7.57 17.04 -23.17
C VAL A 167 -7.64 17.38 -24.65
N VAL A 168 -8.77 17.93 -25.11
CA VAL A 168 -8.99 18.27 -26.52
C VAL A 168 -7.98 19.30 -27.01
N ALA A 169 -7.76 20.37 -26.24
CA ALA A 169 -6.79 21.41 -26.60
C ALA A 169 -5.33 20.89 -26.64
N SER A 170 -4.93 20.13 -25.62
CA SER A 170 -3.57 19.58 -25.52
C SER A 170 -3.31 18.52 -26.61
N ALA A 171 -4.31 17.69 -26.90
CA ALA A 171 -4.24 16.69 -27.96
C ALA A 171 -4.16 17.33 -29.34
N GLY A 172 -4.90 18.41 -29.60
CA GLY A 172 -4.78 19.17 -30.84
C GLY A 172 -3.36 19.68 -31.06
N THR A 173 -2.73 20.22 -29.99
CA THR A 173 -1.34 20.68 -30.02
C THR A 173 -0.38 19.53 -30.32
N ALA A 174 -0.46 18.43 -29.58
CA ALA A 174 0.37 17.25 -29.80
C ALA A 174 0.22 16.67 -31.22
N ILE A 175 -1.01 16.49 -31.70
CA ILE A 175 -1.30 15.93 -33.04
C ILE A 175 -0.71 16.78 -34.15
N SER A 176 -0.79 18.11 -34.05
CA SER A 176 -0.24 19.03 -35.07
C SER A 176 1.29 18.97 -35.18
N ARG A 177 1.98 18.55 -34.10
CA ARG A 177 3.44 18.45 -34.04
C ARG A 177 3.96 17.06 -34.37
N LEU A 178 3.15 16.02 -34.15
CA LEU A 178 3.47 14.65 -34.53
C LEU A 178 3.33 14.45 -36.05
N SER A 179 4.28 14.90 -36.85
CA SER A 179 4.29 14.80 -38.33
C SER A 179 5.32 13.78 -38.83
N GLY A 180 5.08 12.48 -38.56
CA GLY A 180 5.94 11.40 -39.05
C GLY A 180 5.18 10.12 -39.39
N GLU A 181 5.95 9.11 -39.82
CA GLU A 181 5.51 7.73 -40.11
C GLU A 181 5.92 6.76 -38.98
N GLY A 182 5.55 5.48 -39.12
CA GLY A 182 5.92 4.44 -38.16
C GLY A 182 5.45 4.75 -36.74
N ALA A 183 6.36 4.68 -35.76
CA ALA A 183 6.07 4.93 -34.35
C ALA A 183 5.40 6.30 -34.11
N ILE A 184 5.83 7.36 -34.81
CA ILE A 184 5.24 8.71 -34.66
C ILE A 184 3.79 8.72 -35.14
N ALA A 185 3.47 7.97 -36.20
CA ALA A 185 2.09 7.82 -36.66
C ALA A 185 1.22 7.07 -35.64
N VAL A 186 1.78 6.06 -34.97
CA VAL A 186 1.08 5.31 -33.90
C VAL A 186 0.85 6.20 -32.67
N ALA A 187 1.84 7.01 -32.27
CA ALA A 187 1.68 8.01 -31.21
C ALA A 187 0.57 9.01 -31.53
N ARG A 188 0.56 9.54 -32.76
CA ARG A 188 -0.49 10.44 -33.24
C ARG A 188 -1.87 9.76 -33.19
N LYS A 189 -1.96 8.50 -33.60
CA LYS A 189 -3.19 7.71 -33.53
C LYS A 189 -3.67 7.55 -32.08
N ALA A 190 -2.78 7.21 -31.15
CA ALA A 190 -3.10 7.06 -29.73
C ALA A 190 -3.67 8.36 -29.13
N VAL A 191 -2.98 9.49 -29.36
CA VAL A 191 -3.46 10.80 -28.89
C VAL A 191 -4.81 11.17 -29.51
N THR A 192 -5.04 10.80 -30.78
CA THR A 192 -6.32 11.03 -31.47
C THR A 192 -7.45 10.22 -30.85
N ILE A 193 -7.22 8.95 -30.51
CA ILE A 193 -8.22 8.10 -29.83
C ILE A 193 -8.64 8.72 -28.50
N ILE A 194 -7.69 9.16 -27.68
CA ILE A 194 -7.96 9.79 -26.38
C ILE A 194 -8.75 11.09 -26.57
N ARG A 195 -8.36 11.92 -27.55
CA ARG A 195 -9.04 13.17 -27.89
C ARG A 195 -10.49 12.92 -28.30
N ASP A 196 -10.72 12.00 -29.23
CA ASP A 196 -12.05 11.71 -29.74
C ASP A 196 -12.97 11.22 -28.61
N ARG A 197 -12.44 10.38 -27.70
CA ARG A 197 -13.16 9.97 -26.49
C ARG A 197 -13.49 11.16 -25.58
N ALA A 198 -12.53 12.05 -25.34
CA ALA A 198 -12.74 13.24 -24.53
C ALA A 198 -13.81 14.17 -25.13
N VAL A 199 -13.83 14.36 -26.46
CA VAL A 199 -14.89 15.13 -27.15
C VAL A 199 -16.27 14.52 -26.89
N LYS A 200 -16.38 13.19 -26.96
CA LYS A 200 -17.65 12.48 -26.73
C LYS A 200 -18.11 12.57 -25.28
N LEU A 201 -17.21 12.43 -24.33
CA LEU A 201 -17.51 12.57 -22.91
C LEU A 201 -17.92 14.01 -22.54
N ASP A 202 -17.28 15.02 -23.12
CA ASP A 202 -17.65 16.43 -22.95
C ASP A 202 -19.09 16.71 -23.47
N GLN A 203 -19.47 16.02 -24.55
CA GLN A 203 -20.83 16.06 -25.12
C GLN A 203 -21.84 15.15 -24.37
N SER A 204 -21.45 14.55 -23.25
CA SER A 204 -22.25 13.56 -22.49
C SER A 204 -22.64 12.31 -23.28
N ASP A 205 -21.94 11.99 -24.37
CA ASP A 205 -22.14 10.80 -25.19
C ASP A 205 -21.24 9.65 -24.71
N VAL A 206 -21.68 8.98 -23.64
CA VAL A 206 -20.88 7.97 -22.92
C VAL A 206 -20.61 6.71 -23.77
N LYS A 207 -21.42 6.44 -24.80
CA LYS A 207 -21.30 5.22 -25.62
C LYS A 207 -20.47 5.42 -26.89
N ALA A 208 -20.10 6.66 -27.24
CA ALA A 208 -19.35 6.92 -28.45
C ALA A 208 -17.83 6.91 -28.23
N TYR A 209 -17.13 6.23 -29.13
CA TYR A 209 -15.67 6.09 -29.14
C TYR A 209 -15.09 6.56 -30.48
N SER A 210 -13.76 6.58 -30.57
CA SER A 210 -13.07 6.87 -31.83
C SER A 210 -13.34 5.76 -32.85
N ALA A 211 -13.42 6.13 -34.13
CA ALA A 211 -13.45 5.15 -35.22
C ALA A 211 -12.06 4.54 -35.49
N LEU A 212 -11.01 5.09 -34.88
CA LEU A 212 -9.64 4.61 -35.04
C LEU A 212 -9.39 3.41 -34.13
N ALA A 213 -8.66 2.43 -34.66
CA ALA A 213 -8.15 1.29 -33.91
C ALA A 213 -6.71 0.98 -34.31
N PHE A 214 -6.01 0.27 -33.42
CA PHE A 214 -4.68 -0.25 -33.72
C PHE A 214 -4.78 -1.49 -34.62
N GLY A 215 -3.85 -1.60 -35.57
CA GLY A 215 -3.72 -2.74 -36.48
C GLY A 215 -2.65 -3.73 -36.05
N PRO A 216 -2.58 -4.91 -36.71
CA PRO A 216 -1.62 -5.98 -36.35
C PRO A 216 -0.15 -5.56 -36.42
N GLY A 217 0.21 -4.62 -37.31
CA GLY A 217 1.58 -4.11 -37.43
C GLY A 217 2.00 -3.15 -36.31
N GLU A 218 1.08 -2.77 -35.42
CA GLU A 218 1.29 -1.76 -34.37
C GLU A 218 1.45 -2.40 -32.98
N GLU A 219 1.24 -3.71 -32.84
CA GLU A 219 1.30 -4.45 -31.57
C GLU A 219 2.64 -4.29 -30.84
N GLN A 220 3.74 -4.13 -31.58
CA GLN A 220 5.07 -3.90 -31.01
C GLN A 220 5.16 -2.63 -30.14
N TYR A 221 4.26 -1.66 -30.34
CA TYR A 221 4.18 -0.42 -29.55
C TYR A 221 3.18 -0.52 -28.40
N LEU A 222 2.28 -1.50 -28.41
CA LEU A 222 1.18 -1.61 -27.46
C LEU A 222 1.60 -2.33 -26.19
N ALA A 223 1.01 -1.92 -25.06
CA ALA A 223 1.27 -2.54 -23.77
C ALA A 223 0.41 -3.77 -23.55
N ILE A 224 -0.87 -3.73 -23.91
CA ILE A 224 -1.83 -4.81 -23.67
C ILE A 224 -2.01 -5.55 -24.99
N ILE A 225 -1.59 -6.81 -25.03
CA ILE A 225 -1.70 -7.69 -26.20
C ILE A 225 -2.40 -8.96 -25.74
N ILE A 226 -3.68 -9.09 -26.07
CA ILE A 226 -4.49 -10.26 -25.72
C ILE A 226 -5.17 -10.84 -26.98
N PRO A 227 -5.47 -12.15 -26.98
CA PRO A 227 -6.22 -12.78 -28.06
C PRO A 227 -7.58 -12.12 -28.30
N ALA A 228 -8.01 -12.02 -29.56
CA ALA A 228 -9.23 -11.30 -29.94
C ALA A 228 -10.52 -11.89 -29.33
N ASP A 229 -10.51 -13.17 -28.98
CA ASP A 229 -11.60 -13.88 -28.29
C ASP A 229 -11.72 -13.52 -26.81
N GLN A 230 -10.67 -12.96 -26.20
CA GLN A 230 -10.67 -12.54 -24.79
C GLN A 230 -11.03 -11.06 -24.62
N ILE A 231 -11.16 -10.31 -25.72
CA ILE A 231 -11.51 -8.89 -25.70
C ILE A 231 -13.02 -8.74 -25.41
N MET A 232 -13.36 -8.36 -24.17
CA MET A 232 -14.75 -8.14 -23.77
C MET A 232 -15.37 -6.91 -24.45
N ASN A 233 -14.66 -5.79 -24.44
CA ASN A 233 -15.06 -4.56 -25.13
C ASN A 233 -13.90 -4.03 -25.96
N ARG A 234 -14.08 -4.03 -27.29
CA ARG A 234 -13.05 -3.59 -28.23
C ARG A 234 -12.72 -2.11 -28.08
N ASP A 235 -13.70 -1.28 -27.78
CA ASP A 235 -13.52 0.17 -27.74
C ASP A 235 -12.74 0.59 -26.48
N ASP A 236 -13.04 -0.02 -25.34
CA ASP A 236 -12.29 0.18 -24.10
C ASP A 236 -10.85 -0.34 -24.24
N TYR A 237 -10.67 -1.53 -24.83
CA TYR A 237 -9.35 -2.10 -25.09
C TYR A 237 -8.46 -1.20 -25.97
N VAL A 238 -9.04 -0.58 -27.00
CA VAL A 238 -8.32 0.35 -27.88
C VAL A 238 -7.96 1.63 -27.13
N LEU A 239 -8.89 2.17 -26.34
CA LEU A 239 -8.66 3.37 -25.53
C LEU A 239 -7.60 3.15 -24.45
N ASP A 240 -7.66 2.04 -23.73
CA ASP A 240 -6.71 1.69 -22.67
C ASP A 240 -5.30 1.57 -23.22
N ASN A 241 -5.13 0.87 -24.34
CA ASN A 241 -3.85 0.81 -25.04
C ASN A 241 -3.37 2.20 -25.50
N ALA A 242 -4.27 3.06 -25.96
CA ALA A 242 -3.92 4.43 -26.36
C ALA A 242 -3.43 5.26 -25.16
N ILE A 243 -4.10 5.16 -24.01
CA ILE A 243 -3.73 5.84 -22.76
C ILE A 243 -2.37 5.36 -22.27
N VAL A 244 -2.16 4.04 -22.20
CA VAL A 244 -0.89 3.46 -21.72
C VAL A 244 0.27 3.84 -22.64
N LEU A 245 0.07 3.82 -23.97
CA LEU A 245 1.09 4.26 -24.92
C LEU A 245 1.39 5.76 -24.80
N ALA A 246 0.36 6.61 -24.71
CA ALA A 246 0.55 8.05 -24.52
C ALA A 246 1.30 8.35 -23.21
N TYR A 247 0.95 7.65 -22.12
CA TYR A 247 1.68 7.74 -20.85
C TYR A 247 3.14 7.36 -21.01
N GLY A 248 3.43 6.23 -21.68
CA GLY A 248 4.79 5.78 -21.86
C GLY A 248 5.64 6.74 -22.67
N ILE A 249 5.08 7.32 -23.73
CA ILE A 249 5.74 8.37 -24.52
C ILE A 249 6.03 9.60 -23.67
N ALA A 250 5.03 10.08 -22.92
CA ALA A 250 5.16 11.24 -22.05
C ALA A 250 6.22 11.03 -20.96
N TYR A 251 6.21 9.88 -20.30
CA TYR A 251 7.16 9.52 -19.24
C TYR A 251 8.61 9.49 -19.76
N LEU A 252 8.81 8.98 -20.98
CA LEU A 252 10.14 8.86 -21.56
C LEU A 252 10.69 10.18 -22.11
N CYS A 253 9.82 11.08 -22.60
CA CYS A 253 10.24 12.24 -23.39
C CYS A 253 9.94 13.59 -22.73
N SER A 254 9.13 13.64 -21.66
CA SER A 254 8.82 14.87 -20.91
C SER A 254 9.47 14.86 -19.51
N PRO A 255 10.74 15.31 -19.39
CA PRO A 255 11.41 15.37 -18.10
C PRO A 255 10.72 16.32 -17.12
N ASP A 256 10.09 17.38 -17.63
CA ASP A 256 9.44 18.42 -16.83
C ASP A 256 8.15 17.92 -16.17
N ASP A 257 7.48 16.93 -16.77
CA ASP A 257 6.27 16.31 -16.23
C ASP A 257 6.55 14.97 -15.52
N GLY A 258 7.81 14.53 -15.49
CA GLY A 258 8.20 13.20 -14.98
C GLY A 258 7.72 12.95 -13.55
N GLN A 259 7.88 13.94 -12.65
CA GLN A 259 7.40 13.84 -11.26
C GLN A 259 5.88 13.67 -11.19
N MET A 260 5.13 14.47 -11.96
CA MET A 260 3.66 14.41 -11.97
C MET A 260 3.14 13.10 -12.57
N LEU A 261 3.83 12.56 -13.58
CA LEU A 261 3.51 11.27 -14.18
C LEU A 261 3.82 10.09 -13.24
N ASP A 262 4.86 10.21 -12.43
CA ASP A 262 5.25 9.23 -11.40
C ASP A 262 4.22 9.21 -10.26
N GLU A 263 3.88 10.38 -9.71
CA GLU A 263 2.84 10.54 -8.67
C GLU A 263 1.45 10.01 -9.10
N HIS A 264 1.25 9.86 -10.41
CA HIS A 264 -0.01 9.43 -11.00
C HIS A 264 0.05 8.10 -11.74
N GLN A 265 1.18 7.38 -11.66
CA GLN A 265 1.43 6.08 -12.29
C GLN A 265 0.40 5.01 -11.91
N ASN A 266 -0.14 5.06 -10.69
CA ASN A 266 -1.19 4.13 -10.22
C ASN A 266 -2.42 4.07 -11.14
N PHE A 267 -2.73 5.15 -11.86
CA PHE A 267 -3.79 5.15 -12.86
C PHE A 267 -3.51 4.17 -14.00
N ILE A 268 -2.27 4.13 -14.47
CA ILE A 268 -1.82 3.25 -15.55
C ILE A 268 -1.69 1.81 -15.05
N ILE A 269 -1.18 1.62 -13.83
CA ILE A 269 -1.10 0.31 -13.19
C ILE A 269 -2.51 -0.29 -13.03
N GLN A 270 -3.50 0.52 -12.67
CA GLN A 270 -4.88 0.07 -12.54
C GLN A 270 -5.47 -0.38 -13.89
N ILE A 271 -5.18 0.34 -14.98
CA ILE A 271 -5.54 -0.09 -16.34
C ILE A 271 -4.87 -1.43 -16.65
N LEU A 272 -3.56 -1.57 -16.46
CA LEU A 272 -2.86 -2.83 -16.76
C LEU A 272 -3.38 -3.99 -15.91
N SER A 273 -3.73 -3.73 -14.64
CA SER A 273 -4.23 -4.72 -13.71
C SER A 273 -5.58 -5.31 -14.12
N SER A 274 -6.44 -4.56 -14.82
CA SER A 274 -7.72 -5.10 -15.31
C SER A 274 -7.55 -6.16 -16.40
N TYR A 275 -6.39 -6.19 -17.07
CA TYR A 275 -6.05 -7.17 -18.12
C TYR A 275 -5.09 -8.26 -17.64
N LYS A 276 -4.71 -8.25 -16.36
CA LYS A 276 -3.67 -9.14 -15.80
C LYS A 276 -3.91 -10.62 -16.10
N GLU A 277 -5.12 -11.11 -15.82
CA GLU A 277 -5.49 -12.51 -16.04
C GLU A 277 -5.44 -12.92 -17.53
N GLN A 278 -5.91 -12.03 -18.41
CA GLN A 278 -5.98 -12.26 -19.86
C GLN A 278 -4.58 -12.24 -20.51
N MET A 279 -3.66 -11.47 -19.94
CA MET A 279 -2.24 -11.46 -20.33
C MET A 279 -1.45 -12.65 -19.75
N GLY A 280 -2.07 -13.50 -18.93
CA GLY A 280 -1.43 -14.66 -18.29
C GLY A 280 -0.38 -14.28 -17.24
N ARG A 281 -0.60 -13.18 -16.49
CA ARG A 281 0.33 -12.66 -15.46
C ARG A 281 -0.32 -12.52 -14.09
#